data_AF-A0A7Y3FQU2-F1
#
_entry.id   AF-A0A7Y3FQU2-F1
#
_cell.length_a   1.000
_cell.length_b   1.000
_cell.length_c   1.000
_cell.angle_alpha   90.00
_cell.angle_beta   90.00
_cell.angle_gamma   90.00
#
_symmetry.space_group_name_H-M   'P 1'
#
loop_
_entity.id
_entity.type
_entity.pdbx_description
1 polymer ?
#
loop_
_entity_poly.entity_id
_entity_poly.type
_entity_poly.pdbx_seq_one_letter_code
_entity_poly.pdbx_strand_id
1 'polypeptide(L)'
;ASDPRDTSTPRAMGDLLEAIWDGRAVTGESTELLLDILERVETGEGRLKGLLPPQTTVAHKTGTIGATTNDVGVLYLPGGRGHVVAAVFVKDSDISVEDRERAIAHAARAIYDFFLFNSGS
;
A
#
# COMPACT_ATOMS: atom_id res chain seq x y z
N ALA A 1 17.96 4.30 -13.97
CA ALA A 1 19.17 4.27 -13.09
C ALA A 1 19.42 2.86 -12.57
N SER A 2 20.67 2.40 -12.38
CA SER A 2 21.03 1.03 -11.96
C SER A 2 21.88 1.01 -10.67
N ASP A 3 21.53 1.85 -9.69
CA ASP A 3 22.14 1.80 -8.36
C ASP A 3 21.31 0.86 -7.46
N PRO A 4 21.85 -0.25 -6.94
CA PRO A 4 21.10 -1.21 -6.13
C PRO A 4 20.85 -0.74 -4.69
N ARG A 5 21.52 0.33 -4.23
CA ARG A 5 21.37 0.82 -2.85
C ARG A 5 19.99 1.44 -2.65
N ASP A 6 19.39 1.17 -1.48
CA ASP A 6 18.07 1.66 -1.08
C ASP A 6 16.92 1.29 -2.05
N THR A 7 17.06 0.16 -2.75
CA THR A 7 16.02 -0.36 -3.66
C THR A 7 15.36 -1.63 -3.12
N SER A 8 14.09 -1.81 -3.46
CA SER A 8 13.35 -3.06 -3.28
C SER A 8 12.45 -3.33 -4.50
N THR A 9 11.85 -4.52 -4.54
CA THR A 9 10.83 -4.90 -5.52
C THR A 9 9.44 -4.85 -4.90
N PRO A 10 8.37 -4.59 -5.68
CA PRO A 10 7.00 -4.63 -5.15
C PRO A 10 6.66 -5.97 -4.47
N ARG A 11 7.13 -7.08 -5.05
CA ARG A 11 6.94 -8.42 -4.47
C ARG A 11 7.61 -8.55 -3.11
N ALA A 12 8.92 -8.27 -3.02
CA ALA A 12 9.65 -8.39 -1.76
C ALA A 12 9.07 -7.49 -0.66
N MET A 13 8.54 -6.31 -1.03
CA MET A 13 7.87 -5.43 -0.07
C MET A 13 6.49 -5.96 0.35
N GLY A 14 5.72 -6.54 -0.58
CA GLY A 14 4.48 -7.22 -0.28
C GLY A 14 4.69 -8.41 0.68
N ASP A 15 5.67 -9.25 0.39
CA ASP A 15 6.03 -10.41 1.23
C ASP A 15 6.45 -9.98 2.65
N LEU A 16 7.20 -8.88 2.76
CA LEU A 16 7.57 -8.31 4.06
C LEU A 16 6.34 -7.80 4.83
N LEU A 17 5.46 -7.05 4.15
CA LEU A 17 4.27 -6.50 4.81
C LEU A 17 3.34 -7.62 5.26
N GLU A 18 3.14 -8.65 4.44
CA GLU A 18 2.37 -9.84 4.80
C GLU A 18 2.98 -10.56 6.01
N ALA A 19 4.31 -10.75 6.05
CA ALA A 19 4.97 -11.39 7.18
C ALA A 19 4.86 -10.57 8.49
N ILE A 20 4.86 -9.23 8.40
CA ILE A 20 4.57 -8.36 9.55
C ILE A 20 3.12 -8.55 9.97
N TRP A 21 2.18 -8.48 9.02
CA TRP A 21 0.75 -8.55 9.29
C TRP A 21 0.30 -9.88 9.92
N ASP A 22 0.92 -10.98 9.51
CA ASP A 22 0.70 -12.32 10.06
C ASP A 22 1.40 -12.55 11.42
N GLY A 23 2.14 -11.55 11.93
CA GLY A 23 2.93 -11.69 13.15
C GLY A 23 4.11 -12.68 13.02
N ARG A 24 4.58 -12.93 11.79
CA ARG A 24 5.69 -13.85 11.48
C ARG A 24 7.05 -13.15 11.50
N ALA A 25 7.09 -11.83 11.34
CA ALA A 25 8.32 -11.05 11.24
C ALA A 25 8.78 -10.41 12.56
N VAL A 26 7.86 -10.07 13.46
CA VAL A 26 8.13 -9.39 14.74
C VAL A 26 7.23 -9.96 15.85
N THR A 27 7.40 -9.51 17.10
CA THR A 27 6.52 -9.94 18.20
C THR A 27 5.08 -9.46 17.99
N GLY A 28 4.10 -10.08 18.65
CA GLY A 28 2.69 -9.67 18.56
C GLY A 28 2.48 -8.20 18.93
N GLU A 29 3.07 -7.75 20.05
CA GLU A 29 3.01 -6.35 20.50
C GLU A 29 3.63 -5.38 19.48
N SER A 30 4.76 -5.75 18.88
CA SER A 30 5.39 -4.93 17.84
C SER A 30 4.58 -4.92 16.53
N THR A 31 3.89 -6.02 16.22
CA THR A 31 2.96 -6.09 15.08
C THR A 31 1.83 -5.10 15.29
N GLU A 32 1.13 -5.20 16.42
CA GLU A 32 0.01 -4.30 16.77
C GLU A 32 0.45 -2.83 16.73
N LEU A 33 1.61 -2.50 17.31
CA LEU A 33 2.15 -1.15 17.26
C LEU A 33 2.45 -0.67 15.83
N LEU A 34 3.04 -1.53 14.99
CA LEU A 34 3.32 -1.18 13.59
C LEU A 34 2.01 -0.94 12.82
N LEU A 35 0.99 -1.78 13.02
CA LEU A 35 -0.29 -1.61 12.34
C LEU A 35 -0.98 -0.31 12.76
N ASP A 36 -1.01 -0.01 14.06
CA ASP A 36 -1.56 1.23 14.59
C ASP A 36 -0.84 2.47 14.02
N ILE A 37 0.48 2.43 13.91
CA ILE A 37 1.25 3.51 13.29
C ILE A 37 0.86 3.68 11.81
N LEU A 38 0.77 2.58 11.06
CA LEU A 38 0.47 2.61 9.63
C LEU A 38 -0.96 3.08 9.33
N GLU A 39 -1.92 2.81 10.21
CA GLU A 39 -3.31 3.30 10.10
C GLU A 39 -3.42 4.81 10.34
N ARG A 40 -2.52 5.37 11.16
CA ARG A 40 -2.50 6.80 11.51
C ARG A 40 -1.69 7.67 10.54
N VAL A 41 -1.15 7.10 9.46
CA VAL A 41 -0.39 7.88 8.47
C VAL A 41 -1.33 8.85 7.74
N GLU A 42 -1.07 10.15 7.89
CA GLU A 42 -1.87 11.24 7.28
C GLU A 42 -1.39 11.63 5.87
N THR A 43 -0.20 11.19 5.46
CA THR A 43 0.33 11.48 4.11
C THR A 43 -0.28 10.56 3.06
N GLY A 44 -0.32 10.99 1.79
CA GLY A 44 -0.68 10.10 0.68
C GLY A 44 -2.17 9.96 0.43
N GLU A 45 -2.96 10.96 0.81
CA GLU A 45 -4.41 11.00 0.51
C GLU A 45 -4.71 10.85 -0.99
N GLY A 46 -3.78 11.26 -1.88
CA GLY A 46 -3.89 11.06 -3.33
C GLY A 46 -3.46 9.68 -3.85
N ARG A 47 -3.04 8.73 -2.98
CA ARG A 47 -2.43 7.44 -3.36
C ARG A 47 -3.33 6.26 -3.06
N LEU A 48 -2.92 5.26 -2.27
CA LEU A 48 -3.73 4.05 -2.03
C LEU A 48 -5.15 4.41 -1.56
N LYS A 49 -5.27 5.45 -0.71
CA LYS A 49 -6.55 5.96 -0.21
C LYS A 49 -7.41 6.67 -1.26
N GLY A 50 -6.79 7.28 -2.27
CA GLY A 50 -7.39 8.40 -3.00
C GLY A 50 -8.64 8.11 -3.83
N LEU A 51 -8.86 6.85 -4.21
CA LEU A 51 -10.05 6.43 -4.98
C LEU A 51 -10.84 5.29 -4.32
N LEU A 52 -10.50 4.93 -3.08
CA LEU A 52 -11.24 3.93 -2.32
C LEU A 52 -12.56 4.49 -1.79
N PRO A 53 -13.55 3.63 -1.48
CA PRO A 53 -14.76 4.08 -0.82
C PRO A 53 -14.44 4.89 0.45
N PRO A 54 -15.20 5.97 0.74
CA PRO A 54 -15.01 6.74 1.96
C PRO A 54 -15.02 5.84 3.20
N GLN A 55 -14.19 6.18 4.19
CA GLN A 55 -14.03 5.40 5.43
C GLN A 55 -13.41 4.00 5.25
N THR A 56 -12.83 3.69 4.08
CA THR A 56 -11.99 2.49 3.94
C THR A 56 -10.73 2.68 4.78
N THR A 57 -10.54 1.83 5.79
CA THR A 57 -9.29 1.81 6.56
C THR A 57 -8.15 1.38 5.64
N VAL A 58 -7.05 2.12 5.70
CA VAL A 58 -5.82 1.83 4.97
C VAL A 58 -4.65 2.01 5.92
N ALA A 59 -3.96 0.92 6.21
CA ALA A 59 -2.70 0.93 6.96
C ALA A 59 -1.55 0.98 5.96
N HIS A 60 -0.89 2.12 5.79
CA HIS A 60 0.07 2.28 4.67
C HIS A 60 1.26 3.16 4.99
N LYS A 61 2.27 3.07 4.11
CA LYS A 61 3.42 3.96 4.11
C LYS A 61 3.74 4.44 2.70
N THR A 62 3.85 5.77 2.60
CA THR A 62 4.25 6.50 1.41
C THR A 62 5.77 6.62 1.26
N GLY A 63 6.24 6.72 0.02
CA GLY A 63 7.59 7.16 -0.32
C GLY A 63 7.61 8.02 -1.58
N THR A 64 8.44 9.06 -1.57
CA THR A 64 8.70 9.91 -2.75
C THR A 64 10.17 10.28 -2.78
N ILE A 65 10.86 9.94 -3.86
CA ILE A 65 12.26 10.35 -4.10
C ILE A 65 12.41 10.64 -5.60
N GLY A 66 12.62 11.90 -5.96
CA GLY A 66 12.81 12.34 -7.35
C GLY A 66 11.67 11.92 -8.29
N ALA A 67 12.00 11.18 -9.34
CA ALA A 67 11.06 10.64 -10.32
C ALA A 67 10.33 9.35 -9.86
N THR A 68 10.50 8.95 -8.59
CA THR A 68 9.88 7.76 -8.01
C THR A 68 8.85 8.14 -6.94
N THR A 69 7.66 7.55 -7.05
CA THR A 69 6.56 7.69 -6.08
C THR A 69 6.01 6.29 -5.79
N ASN A 70 5.84 5.94 -4.52
CA ASN A 70 5.31 4.64 -4.12
C ASN A 70 4.36 4.75 -2.93
N ASP A 71 3.54 3.74 -2.76
CA ASP A 71 2.70 3.57 -1.59
C ASP A 71 2.45 2.08 -1.39
N VAL A 72 2.61 1.64 -0.14
CA VAL A 72 2.56 0.23 0.24
C VAL A 72 1.76 0.11 1.52
N GLY A 73 0.78 -0.78 1.54
CA GLY A 73 -0.10 -0.91 2.68
C GLY A 73 -1.11 -2.03 2.58
N VAL A 74 -1.97 -2.09 3.59
CA VAL A 74 -3.07 -3.02 3.69
C VAL A 74 -4.39 -2.28 3.55
N LEU A 75 -5.23 -2.77 2.63
CA LEU A 75 -6.56 -2.27 2.35
C LEU A 75 -7.57 -3.18 3.06
N TYR A 76 -8.36 -2.63 3.97
CA TYR A 76 -9.38 -3.40 4.68
C TYR A 76 -10.66 -3.53 3.85
N LEU A 77 -11.13 -4.76 3.64
CA LEU A 77 -12.37 -5.03 2.89
C LEU A 77 -13.59 -4.95 3.83
N PRO A 78 -14.75 -4.47 3.34
CA PRO A 78 -15.95 -4.31 4.15
C PRO A 78 -16.59 -5.66 4.48
N GLY A 79 -17.38 -5.68 5.56
CA GLY A 79 -18.21 -6.83 5.91
C GLY A 79 -17.41 -8.06 6.34
N GLY A 80 -16.23 -7.89 6.93
CA GLY A 80 -15.43 -8.99 7.47
C GLY A 80 -14.73 -9.85 6.41
N ARG A 81 -14.60 -9.36 5.16
CA ARG A 81 -13.96 -10.08 4.04
C ARG A 81 -12.43 -10.13 4.12
N GLY A 82 -11.86 -9.72 5.24
CA GLY A 82 -10.42 -9.66 5.44
C GLY A 82 -9.79 -8.40 4.86
N HIS A 83 -8.57 -8.54 4.35
CA HIS A 83 -7.75 -7.42 3.92
C HIS A 83 -6.87 -7.82 2.73
N VAL A 84 -6.31 -6.82 2.04
CA VAL A 84 -5.44 -7.01 0.87
C VAL A 84 -4.14 -6.25 1.05
N VAL A 85 -3.01 -6.94 0.92
CA VAL A 85 -1.69 -6.32 0.85
C VAL A 85 -1.47 -5.77 -0.56
N ALA A 86 -1.17 -4.47 -0.66
CA ALA A 86 -0.91 -3.78 -1.92
C ALA A 86 0.43 -3.03 -1.86
N ALA A 87 1.27 -3.21 -2.89
CA ALA A 87 2.53 -2.50 -3.04
C ALA A 87 2.63 -1.91 -4.44
N VAL A 88 2.54 -0.59 -4.57
CA VAL A 88 2.50 0.10 -5.88
C VAL A 88 3.66 1.08 -6.00
N PHE A 89 4.39 0.98 -7.11
CA PHE A 89 5.56 1.79 -7.40
C PHE A 89 5.44 2.40 -8.79
N VAL A 90 5.63 3.72 -8.88
CA VAL A 90 5.84 4.45 -10.13
C VAL A 90 7.30 4.91 -10.14
N LYS A 91 8.08 4.47 -11.14
CA LYS A 91 9.52 4.73 -11.27
C LYS A 91 9.82 5.46 -12.56
N ASP A 92 10.93 6.21 -12.59
CA ASP A 92 11.49 6.88 -13.78
C ASP A 92 10.42 7.62 -14.62
N SER A 93 9.56 8.39 -13.94
CA SER A 93 8.44 9.10 -14.57
C SER A 93 8.54 10.61 -14.37
N ASP A 94 8.56 11.35 -15.48
CA ASP A 94 8.69 12.81 -15.53
C ASP A 94 7.36 13.56 -15.41
N ILE A 95 6.24 12.84 -15.33
CA ILE A 95 4.92 13.45 -15.07
C ILE A 95 4.87 14.04 -13.65
N SER A 96 3.86 14.89 -13.40
CA SER A 96 3.67 15.55 -12.10
C SER A 96 3.57 14.54 -10.96
N VAL A 97 3.87 14.97 -9.73
CA VAL A 97 3.72 14.11 -8.56
C VAL A 97 2.25 13.72 -8.40
N GLU A 98 1.34 14.67 -8.62
CA GLU A 98 -0.11 14.48 -8.55
C GLU A 98 -0.61 13.41 -9.54
N ASP A 99 -0.06 13.38 -10.76
CA ASP A 99 -0.43 12.37 -11.75
C ASP A 99 0.12 10.98 -11.38
N ARG A 100 1.32 10.91 -10.79
CA ARG A 100 1.88 9.66 -10.25
C ARG A 100 1.07 9.15 -9.06
N GLU A 101 0.65 10.03 -8.16
CA GLU A 101 -0.23 9.67 -7.04
C GLU A 101 -1.57 9.14 -7.55
N ARG A 102 -2.19 9.84 -8.50
CA ARG A 102 -3.44 9.39 -9.12
C ARG A 102 -3.31 8.03 -9.81
N ALA A 103 -2.18 7.74 -10.46
CA ALA A 103 -1.91 6.42 -11.01
C ALA A 103 -1.88 5.33 -9.92
N ILE A 104 -1.27 5.62 -8.77
CA ILE A 104 -1.29 4.71 -7.60
C ILE A 104 -2.73 4.50 -7.10
N ALA A 105 -3.53 5.57 -7.00
CA ALA A 105 -4.92 5.46 -6.56
C ALA A 105 -5.78 4.59 -7.50
N HIS A 106 -5.58 4.71 -8.81
CA HIS A 106 -6.27 3.86 -9.79
C HIS A 106 -5.87 2.39 -9.64
N ALA A 107 -4.59 2.10 -9.44
CA ALA A 107 -4.12 0.74 -9.20
C ALA A 107 -4.73 0.16 -7.91
N ALA A 108 -4.73 0.94 -6.82
CA ALA A 108 -5.32 0.55 -5.54
C ALA A 108 -6.81 0.23 -5.68
N ARG A 109 -7.55 1.07 -6.40
CA ARG A 109 -8.98 0.86 -6.65
C ARG A 109 -9.24 -0.42 -7.44
N ALA A 110 -8.46 -0.67 -8.49
CA ALA A 110 -8.61 -1.88 -9.29
C ALA A 110 -8.33 -3.16 -8.47
N ILE A 111 -7.30 -3.13 -7.63
CA ILE A 111 -6.98 -4.23 -6.70
C ILE A 111 -8.14 -4.45 -5.71
N TYR A 112 -8.59 -3.37 -5.07
CA TYR A 112 -9.68 -3.42 -4.09
C TYR A 112 -10.96 -3.98 -4.68
N ASP A 113 -11.39 -3.47 -5.84
CA ASP A 113 -12.60 -3.94 -6.52
C ASP A 113 -12.47 -5.42 -6.93
N PHE A 114 -11.31 -5.83 -7.46
CA PHE A 114 -11.07 -7.23 -7.81
C PHE A 114 -11.29 -8.16 -6.61
N PHE A 115 -10.64 -7.87 -5.48
CA PHE A 115 -10.81 -8.71 -4.30
C PHE A 115 -12.19 -8.55 -3.65
N LEU A 116 -12.84 -7.39 -3.71
CA LEU A 116 -14.19 -7.23 -3.18
C LEU A 116 -15.21 -8.09 -3.93
N PHE A 117 -15.11 -8.16 -5.25
CA PHE A 117 -16.09 -8.84 -6.10
C PHE A 117 -15.73 -10.29 -6.43
N ASN A 118 -14.46 -10.71 -6.28
CA ASN A 118 -13.99 -12.06 -6.67
C ASN A 118 -13.51 -12.94 -5.51
N SER A 119 -13.51 -12.47 -4.26
CA SER A 119 -13.05 -13.24 -3.06
C SER A 119 -13.96 -14.41 -2.62
N GLY A 120 -14.88 -14.86 -3.47
CA GLY A 120 -15.83 -15.95 -3.18
C GLY A 120 -15.75 -17.16 -4.11
N SER A 121 -14.57 -17.44 -4.71
CA SER A 121 -14.35 -18.64 -5.54
C SER A 121 -13.59 -19.71 -4.77
#